data_AF-A0A0K1JV56-F1
#
_entry.id   AF-A0A0K1JV56-F1
#
_cell.length_a   1.000
_cell.length_b   1.000
_cell.length_c   1.000
_cell.angle_alpha   90.00
_cell.angle_beta   90.00
_cell.angle_gamma   90.00
#
_symmetry.space_group_name_H-M   'P 1'
#
loop_
_entity.id
_entity.type
_entity.pdbx_description
1 polymer ?
#
loop_
_entity_poly.entity_id
_entity_poly.type
_entity_poly.pdbx_seq_one_letter_code
_entity_poly.pdbx_strand_id
1 'polypeptide(L)'
;MAGLLSGWAATLFGRTAVFYPYEQTLLQAVGEALSGEAGRRFTAQVAAVNKIQRLNEGREVNLYQMRGGKPDFDASLAFPTGEEAKLASAVLAAPQGGRMRAEVWLVRGSLFSLEFSKAPANVLGAGWKEASPAVEEIKLWLDPLQAPQPASRAVLSGWLAQWQTAGRLTRSHAPLRPEDRLERLDWLDAALPVDYLALLDQTEGAQLGEWKVLGAGAIRTVELEDGVNYHLVAESAERGALAVRAGQRDGELYLLDYEDNTAEAVGGSLQQALERLLPPA
;
A
#
# COMPACT_ATOMS: atom_id res chain seq x y z
N MET A 1 -31.17 -19.62 -29.12
CA MET A 1 -31.56 -19.58 -27.70
C MET A 1 -30.32 -19.13 -26.94
N ALA A 2 -29.97 -17.85 -26.82
CA ALA A 2 -30.71 -16.71 -26.28
C ALA A 2 -31.24 -16.97 -24.87
N GLY A 3 -30.56 -16.38 -23.87
CA GLY A 3 -31.13 -16.08 -22.55
C GLY A 3 -30.37 -16.70 -21.38
N LEU A 4 -29.44 -15.92 -20.79
CA LEU A 4 -29.28 -15.70 -19.34
C LEU A 4 -28.02 -14.83 -19.09
N LEU A 5 -28.04 -13.61 -19.64
CA LEU A 5 -27.22 -12.49 -19.17
C LEU A 5 -28.20 -11.43 -18.67
N SER A 6 -28.61 -11.53 -17.40
CA SER A 6 -29.42 -10.50 -16.76
C SER A 6 -29.13 -10.50 -15.26
N GLY A 7 -28.21 -9.63 -14.85
CA GLY A 7 -27.89 -9.41 -13.44
C GLY A 7 -26.99 -8.22 -13.13
N TRP A 8 -26.26 -7.67 -14.11
CA TRP A 8 -25.17 -6.71 -13.82
C TRP A 8 -25.32 -5.32 -14.48
N ALA A 9 -26.49 -5.00 -15.05
CA ALA A 9 -26.67 -3.78 -15.86
C ALA A 9 -27.59 -2.70 -15.23
N ALA A 10 -27.81 -2.72 -13.91
CA ALA A 10 -28.72 -1.77 -13.24
C ALA A 10 -28.07 -0.97 -12.10
N THR A 11 -26.86 -0.43 -12.32
CA THR A 11 -26.27 0.57 -11.40
C THR A 11 -25.31 1.55 -12.10
N LEU A 12 -25.51 1.81 -13.40
CA LEU A 12 -24.52 2.54 -14.22
C LEU A 12 -24.84 4.01 -14.50
N PHE A 13 -25.89 4.59 -13.93
CA PHE A 13 -26.14 6.03 -14.07
C PHE A 13 -26.60 6.66 -12.75
N GLY A 14 -25.72 7.50 -12.17
CA GLY A 14 -26.17 8.69 -11.44
C GLY A 14 -26.29 8.63 -9.92
N ARG A 15 -25.56 7.77 -9.20
CA ARG A 15 -25.29 8.05 -7.78
C ARG A 15 -23.94 8.73 -7.68
N THR A 16 -23.93 10.00 -7.31
CA THR A 16 -22.74 10.69 -6.80
C THR A 16 -22.10 9.78 -5.76
N ALA A 17 -20.81 9.51 -5.89
CA ALA A 17 -20.08 8.83 -4.85
C ALA A 17 -20.20 9.63 -3.56
N VAL A 18 -20.71 9.01 -2.50
CA VAL A 18 -20.82 9.61 -1.18
C VAL A 18 -19.85 8.89 -0.26
N PHE A 19 -18.89 9.65 0.25
CA PHE A 19 -18.04 9.22 1.36
C PHE A 19 -18.87 9.10 2.63
N TYR A 20 -18.66 8.04 3.41
CA TYR A 20 -19.20 7.98 4.77
C TYR A 20 -18.49 9.01 5.66
N PRO A 21 -19.12 9.48 6.76
CA PRO A 21 -18.54 10.55 7.58
C PRO A 21 -17.16 10.21 8.15
N TYR A 22 -16.89 8.96 8.55
CA TYR A 22 -15.54 8.57 9.00
C TYR A 22 -14.49 8.64 7.89
N GLU A 23 -14.86 8.35 6.63
CA GLU A 23 -13.98 8.50 5.46
C GLU A 23 -13.70 9.99 5.21
N GLN A 24 -14.75 10.84 5.31
CA GLN A 24 -14.62 12.29 5.19
C GLN A 24 -13.74 12.88 6.28
N THR A 25 -13.92 12.46 7.53
CA THR A 25 -13.10 12.90 8.67
C THR A 25 -11.63 12.56 8.47
N LEU A 26 -11.33 11.33 8.01
CA LEU A 26 -9.96 10.94 7.68
C LEU A 26 -9.37 11.82 6.55
N LEU A 27 -10.08 11.93 5.43
CA LEU A 27 -9.63 12.69 4.27
C LEU A 27 -9.44 14.17 4.59
N GLN A 28 -10.35 14.77 5.36
CA GLN A 28 -10.24 16.14 5.83
C GLN A 28 -8.98 16.32 6.68
N ALA A 29 -8.75 15.46 7.66
CA ALA A 29 -7.56 15.54 8.51
C ALA A 29 -6.26 15.42 7.70
N VAL A 30 -6.22 14.54 6.70
CA VAL A 30 -5.07 14.43 5.78
C VAL A 30 -4.89 15.71 4.96
N GLY A 31 -5.98 16.28 4.43
CA GLY A 31 -5.93 17.54 3.70
C GLY A 31 -5.43 18.71 4.55
N GLU A 32 -5.82 18.76 5.83
CA GLU A 32 -5.39 19.78 6.78
C GLU A 32 -3.92 19.60 7.20
N ALA A 33 -3.45 18.36 7.33
CA ALA A 33 -2.04 18.06 7.63
C ALA A 33 -1.11 18.41 6.45
N LEU A 34 -1.60 18.31 5.22
CA LEU A 34 -0.85 18.71 4.02
C LEU A 34 -0.89 20.23 3.83
N SER A 35 0.24 20.89 4.04
CA SER A 35 0.32 22.34 3.88
C SER A 35 0.36 22.81 2.42
N GLY A 36 -0.09 24.05 2.18
CA GLY A 36 0.12 24.77 0.93
C GLY A 36 -0.45 24.09 -0.32
N GLU A 37 0.42 23.88 -1.32
CA GLU A 37 0.03 23.28 -2.60
C GLU A 37 -0.36 21.81 -2.47
N ALA A 38 0.27 21.07 -1.54
CA ALA A 38 -0.03 19.66 -1.34
C ALA A 38 -1.48 19.45 -0.88
N GLY A 39 -1.92 20.22 0.11
CA GLY A 39 -3.29 20.15 0.62
C GLY A 39 -4.33 20.56 -0.42
N ARG A 40 -4.03 21.59 -1.24
CA ARG A 40 -4.92 21.99 -2.34
C ARG A 40 -5.09 20.89 -3.38
N ARG A 41 -4.00 20.27 -3.85
CA ARG A 41 -4.06 19.16 -4.80
C ARG A 41 -4.80 17.97 -4.21
N PHE A 42 -4.49 17.59 -2.97
CA PHE A 42 -5.17 16.49 -2.29
C PHE A 42 -6.68 16.74 -2.20
N THR A 43 -7.10 17.92 -1.75
CA THR A 43 -8.52 18.31 -1.66
C THR A 43 -9.20 18.26 -3.04
N ALA A 44 -8.54 18.73 -4.09
CA ALA A 44 -9.05 18.66 -5.45
C ALA A 44 -9.20 17.21 -5.94
N GLN A 45 -8.25 16.34 -5.62
CA GLN A 45 -8.34 14.91 -5.95
C GLN A 45 -9.52 14.25 -5.21
N VAL A 46 -9.71 14.53 -3.91
CA VAL A 46 -10.88 14.05 -3.14
C VAL A 46 -12.19 14.49 -3.78
N ALA A 47 -12.30 15.77 -4.15
CA ALA A 47 -13.50 16.32 -4.79
C ALA A 47 -13.78 15.73 -6.19
N ALA A 48 -12.75 15.25 -6.89
CA ALA A 48 -12.87 14.62 -8.19
C ALA A 48 -13.37 13.16 -8.13
N VAL A 49 -13.34 12.51 -6.96
CA VAL A 49 -13.81 11.12 -6.81
C VAL A 49 -15.31 11.05 -7.09
N ASN A 50 -15.69 10.19 -8.05
CA ASN A 50 -17.08 10.02 -8.46
C ASN A 50 -17.55 8.56 -8.45
N LYS A 51 -16.67 7.62 -8.09
CA LYS A 51 -17.01 6.22 -7.78
C LYS A 51 -16.18 5.75 -6.58
N ILE A 52 -16.86 5.16 -5.60
CA ILE A 52 -16.26 4.52 -4.42
C ILE A 52 -16.63 3.05 -4.44
N GLN A 53 -15.63 2.18 -4.34
CA GLN A 53 -15.80 0.74 -4.18
C GLN A 53 -15.31 0.34 -2.79
N ARG A 54 -16.17 -0.30 -2.00
CA ARG A 54 -15.83 -0.76 -0.65
C ARG A 54 -15.70 -2.28 -0.68
N LEU A 55 -14.56 -2.79 -0.26
CA LEU A 55 -14.20 -4.20 -0.21
C LEU A 55 -13.99 -4.63 1.24
N ASN A 56 -14.03 -5.93 1.50
CA ASN A 56 -13.70 -6.51 2.81
C ASN A 56 -14.42 -5.81 3.96
N GLU A 57 -15.75 -5.67 3.84
CA GLU A 57 -16.61 -4.99 4.82
C GLU A 57 -16.24 -3.51 5.10
N GLY A 58 -15.61 -2.85 4.13
CA GLY A 58 -15.14 -1.47 4.25
C GLY A 58 -13.75 -1.34 4.86
N ARG A 59 -13.00 -2.45 5.04
CA ARG A 59 -11.57 -2.39 5.37
C ARG A 59 -10.75 -1.75 4.26
N GLU A 60 -11.18 -1.90 3.01
CA GLU A 60 -10.53 -1.26 1.86
C GLU A 60 -11.58 -0.45 1.09
N VAL A 61 -11.24 0.80 0.79
CA VAL A 61 -12.11 1.74 0.09
C VAL A 61 -11.34 2.30 -1.10
N ASN A 62 -11.64 1.79 -2.29
CA ASN A 62 -11.03 2.22 -3.54
C ASN A 62 -11.80 3.39 -4.16
N LEU A 63 -11.05 4.40 -4.57
CA LEU A 63 -11.49 5.72 -4.98
C LEU A 63 -11.16 5.91 -6.45
N TYR A 64 -12.18 6.20 -7.25
CA TYR A 64 -12.03 6.34 -8.70
C TYR A 64 -12.58 7.67 -9.19
N GLN A 65 -11.86 8.23 -10.15
CA GLN A 65 -12.33 9.27 -11.05
C GLN A 65 -12.73 8.58 -12.36
N MET A 66 -14.03 8.43 -12.61
CA MET A 66 -14.54 7.73 -13.78
C MET A 66 -14.91 8.72 -14.89
N ARG A 67 -14.45 8.47 -16.12
CA ARG A 67 -14.86 9.18 -17.34
C ARG A 67 -15.21 8.15 -18.42
N GLY A 68 -16.42 8.24 -18.98
CA GLY A 68 -16.87 7.29 -20.01
C GLY A 68 -16.89 5.83 -19.54
N GLY A 69 -17.16 5.58 -18.25
CA GLY A 69 -17.20 4.24 -17.66
C GLY A 69 -15.84 3.60 -17.37
N LYS A 70 -14.73 4.33 -17.55
CA LYS A 70 -13.36 3.87 -17.24
C LYS A 70 -12.69 4.78 -16.21
N PRO A 71 -11.77 4.27 -15.39
CA PRO A 71 -10.91 5.12 -14.57
C PRO A 71 -10.09 6.06 -15.44
N ASP A 72 -10.15 7.36 -15.14
CA ASP A 72 -9.45 8.44 -15.85
C ASP A 72 -9.13 9.54 -14.82
N PHE A 73 -7.94 9.43 -14.20
CA PHE A 73 -7.47 10.34 -13.16
C PHE A 73 -6.89 11.61 -13.79
N ASP A 74 -7.21 12.78 -13.21
CA ASP A 74 -6.66 14.05 -13.66
C ASP A 74 -5.16 14.15 -13.37
N ALA A 75 -4.35 13.94 -14.41
CA ALA A 75 -2.89 14.01 -14.32
C ALA A 75 -2.36 15.39 -13.88
N SER A 76 -3.13 16.47 -14.02
CA SER A 76 -2.73 17.80 -13.55
C SER A 76 -2.77 17.92 -12.03
N LEU A 77 -3.59 17.08 -11.37
CA LEU A 77 -3.69 17.02 -9.91
C LEU A 77 -2.71 16.01 -9.30
N ALA A 78 -2.13 15.12 -10.10
CA ALA A 78 -1.25 14.06 -9.63
C ALA A 78 -0.02 14.63 -8.91
N PHE A 79 0.34 13.95 -7.83
CA PHE A 79 1.60 14.17 -7.14
C PHE A 79 2.76 13.51 -7.92
N PRO A 80 3.97 14.08 -7.92
CA PRO A 80 5.15 13.46 -8.54
C PRO A 80 5.67 12.22 -7.78
N THR A 81 4.80 11.39 -7.19
CA THR A 81 5.22 10.17 -6.47
C THR A 81 5.52 9.00 -7.42
N GLY A 82 6.04 7.90 -6.88
CA GLY A 82 6.23 6.65 -7.63
C GLY A 82 4.91 5.95 -7.99
N GLU A 83 5.01 4.67 -8.35
CA GLU A 83 3.85 3.86 -8.77
C GLU A 83 2.80 3.71 -7.66
N GLU A 84 3.26 3.48 -6.43
CA GLU A 84 2.42 3.33 -5.25
C GLU A 84 3.15 3.97 -4.06
N ALA A 85 2.43 4.72 -3.23
CA ALA A 85 3.03 5.37 -2.08
C ALA A 85 2.01 5.57 -0.94
N LYS A 86 2.39 5.17 0.27
CA LYS A 86 1.65 5.52 1.49
C LYS A 86 1.85 7.00 1.78
N LEU A 87 0.78 7.78 1.69
CA LEU A 87 0.82 9.23 1.93
C LEU A 87 0.74 9.52 3.42
N ALA A 88 -0.24 8.92 4.09
CA ALA A 88 -0.55 9.19 5.48
C ALA A 88 -1.04 7.94 6.21
N SER A 89 -0.89 7.94 7.52
CA SER A 89 -1.67 7.10 8.41
C SER A 89 -2.29 7.91 9.53
N ALA A 90 -3.45 7.48 10.01
CA ALA A 90 -4.15 8.11 11.12
C ALA A 90 -4.69 7.08 12.11
N VAL A 91 -4.88 7.50 13.36
CA VAL A 91 -5.61 6.72 14.37
C VAL A 91 -6.97 7.36 14.58
N LEU A 92 -8.02 6.58 14.30
CA LEU A 92 -9.41 6.97 14.46
C LEU A 92 -9.96 6.36 15.75
N ALA A 93 -10.48 7.22 16.63
CA ALA A 93 -11.09 6.82 17.89
C ALA A 93 -12.61 6.95 17.83
N ALA A 94 -13.29 5.82 18.05
CA ALA A 94 -14.72 5.75 18.20
C ALA A 94 -15.16 6.36 19.54
N PRO A 95 -16.33 7.01 19.62
CA PRO A 95 -16.87 7.54 20.88
C PRO A 95 -16.97 6.49 22.00
N GLN A 96 -17.22 5.23 21.65
CA GLN A 96 -17.29 4.09 22.56
C GLN A 96 -15.93 3.50 22.97
N GLY A 97 -14.81 4.14 22.64
CA GLY A 97 -13.46 3.74 23.06
C GLY A 97 -12.75 2.75 22.14
N GLY A 98 -13.37 2.34 21.03
CA GLY A 98 -12.72 1.55 19.99
C GLY A 98 -11.70 2.37 19.20
N ARG A 99 -10.58 1.77 18.79
CA ARG A 99 -9.58 2.40 17.91
C ARG A 99 -9.34 1.58 16.64
N MET A 100 -9.17 2.28 15.53
CA MET A 100 -8.68 1.70 14.28
C MET A 100 -7.62 2.60 13.64
N ARG A 101 -6.65 1.96 12.98
CA ARG A 101 -5.69 2.67 12.15
C ARG A 101 -6.26 2.77 10.74
N ALA A 102 -6.07 3.91 10.10
CA ALA A 102 -6.37 4.12 8.70
C ALA A 102 -5.10 4.52 7.95
N GLU A 103 -4.96 4.06 6.71
CA GLU A 103 -3.86 4.40 5.80
C GLU A 103 -4.44 5.00 4.52
N VAL A 104 -3.75 5.99 3.97
CA VAL A 104 -4.16 6.69 2.75
C VAL A 104 -3.07 6.50 1.71
N TRP A 105 -3.45 5.91 0.58
CA TRP A 105 -2.53 5.50 -0.47
C TRP A 105 -2.71 6.29 -1.76
N LEU A 106 -1.59 6.54 -2.41
CA LEU A 106 -1.49 7.09 -3.75
C LEU A 106 -1.07 6.01 -4.73
N VAL A 107 -1.67 6.02 -5.92
CA VAL A 107 -1.21 5.25 -7.09
C VAL A 107 -0.89 6.23 -8.21
N ARG A 108 0.37 6.25 -8.68
CA ARG A 108 0.89 7.18 -9.68
C ARG A 108 0.53 8.64 -9.35
N GLY A 109 0.67 9.01 -8.08
CA GLY A 109 0.38 10.36 -7.59
C GLY A 109 -1.09 10.69 -7.35
N SER A 110 -2.00 9.76 -7.63
CA SER A 110 -3.44 9.95 -7.45
C SER A 110 -3.94 9.22 -6.21
N LEU A 111 -4.79 9.86 -5.42
CA LEU A 111 -5.51 9.26 -4.29
C LEU A 111 -6.30 8.06 -4.80
N PHE A 112 -5.99 6.89 -4.25
CA PHE A 112 -6.51 5.62 -4.73
C PHE A 112 -7.25 4.82 -3.68
N SER A 113 -6.68 4.56 -2.51
CA SER A 113 -7.32 3.73 -1.49
C SER A 113 -7.23 4.32 -0.09
N LEU A 114 -8.24 3.98 0.72
CA LEU A 114 -8.23 4.09 2.17
C LEU A 114 -8.25 2.67 2.74
N GLU A 115 -7.31 2.35 3.62
CA GLU A 115 -7.20 1.02 4.22
C GLU A 115 -7.30 1.10 5.73
N PHE A 116 -8.20 0.32 6.32
CA PHE A 116 -8.48 0.29 7.75
C PHE A 116 -8.01 -1.02 8.35
N SER A 117 -7.30 -0.94 9.49
CA SER A 117 -6.77 -2.12 10.17
C SER A 117 -7.84 -3.07 10.71
N LYS A 118 -9.09 -2.61 10.81
CA LYS A 118 -10.27 -3.38 11.22
C LYS A 118 -11.47 -2.94 10.39
N ALA A 119 -12.44 -3.83 10.19
CA ALA A 119 -13.70 -3.45 9.57
C ALA A 119 -14.36 -2.32 10.39
N PRO A 120 -14.79 -1.21 9.78
CA PRO A 120 -15.36 -0.07 10.51
C PRO A 120 -16.53 -0.46 11.42
N ALA A 121 -17.36 -1.42 11.01
CA ALA A 121 -18.46 -1.94 11.83
C ALA A 121 -18.00 -2.50 13.19
N ASN A 122 -16.82 -3.14 13.24
CA ASN A 122 -16.27 -3.75 14.45
C ASN A 122 -15.75 -2.72 15.47
N VAL A 123 -15.53 -1.48 15.03
CA VAL A 123 -14.94 -0.41 15.87
C VAL A 123 -15.97 0.68 16.13
N LEU A 124 -16.71 1.09 15.10
CA LEU A 124 -17.69 2.17 15.14
C LEU A 124 -19.13 1.69 15.47
N GLY A 125 -19.40 0.38 15.44
CA GLY A 125 -20.67 -0.21 15.87
C GLY A 125 -21.81 -0.10 14.83
N ALA A 126 -23.06 -0.29 15.26
CA ALA A 126 -24.22 -0.45 14.39
C ALA A 126 -24.54 0.77 13.48
N GLY A 127 -24.06 1.96 13.82
CA GLY A 127 -24.22 3.22 13.06
C GLY A 127 -22.92 3.68 12.38
N TRP A 128 -22.01 2.76 12.05
CA TRP A 128 -20.69 3.10 11.53
C TRP A 128 -20.69 3.94 10.24
N LYS A 129 -21.76 3.84 9.43
CA LYS A 129 -21.90 4.60 8.18
C LYS A 129 -22.24 6.07 8.39
N GLU A 130 -22.67 6.42 9.59
CA GLU A 130 -23.03 7.78 10.00
C GLU A 130 -22.05 8.31 11.07
N ALA A 131 -21.14 7.48 11.55
CA ALA A 131 -20.19 7.82 12.60
C ALA A 131 -19.06 8.73 12.09
N SER A 132 -18.74 9.75 12.90
CA SER A 132 -17.60 10.66 12.69
C SER A 132 -16.62 10.49 13.87
N PRO A 133 -15.74 9.47 13.84
CA PRO A 133 -14.75 9.27 14.90
C PRO A 133 -13.79 10.46 14.98
N ALA A 134 -13.20 10.68 16.15
CA ALA A 134 -12.13 11.67 16.29
C ALA A 134 -10.84 11.13 15.65
N VAL A 135 -10.07 12.03 15.04
CA VAL A 135 -8.68 11.73 14.60
C VAL A 135 -7.77 12.07 15.77
N GLU A 136 -7.23 11.05 16.43
CA GLU A 136 -6.31 11.25 17.58
C GLU A 136 -4.88 11.52 17.12
N GLU A 137 -4.47 10.89 16.03
CA GLU A 137 -3.13 10.99 15.49
C GLU A 137 -3.20 11.04 13.97
N ILE A 138 -2.35 11.87 13.37
CA ILE A 138 -2.09 11.85 11.94
C ILE A 138 -0.60 11.98 11.66
N LYS A 139 -0.12 11.15 10.74
CA LYS A 139 1.28 11.10 10.34
C LYS A 139 1.37 11.08 8.82
N LEU A 140 2.14 12.01 8.28
CA LEU A 140 2.51 12.05 6.86
C LEU A 140 3.81 11.26 6.67
N TRP A 141 3.82 10.31 5.73
CA TRP A 141 4.98 9.44 5.48
C TRP A 141 5.93 9.98 4.42
N LEU A 142 5.46 10.95 3.64
CA LEU A 142 6.22 11.60 2.58
C LEU A 142 5.69 13.02 2.34
N ASP A 143 6.54 13.86 1.75
CA ASP A 143 6.12 15.09 1.09
C ASP A 143 5.71 14.75 -0.35
N PRO A 144 4.42 14.81 -0.70
CA PRO A 144 3.96 14.36 -2.00
C PRO A 144 4.38 15.27 -3.14
N LEU A 145 4.90 16.48 -2.87
CA LEU A 145 5.44 17.36 -3.91
C LEU A 145 6.90 17.06 -4.24
N GLN A 146 7.59 16.25 -3.43
CA GLN A 146 8.94 15.80 -3.71
C GLN A 146 8.92 14.53 -4.53
N ALA A 147 9.46 14.62 -5.76
CA ALA A 147 9.64 13.43 -6.58
C ALA A 147 10.58 12.44 -5.86
N PRO A 148 10.33 11.12 -5.97
CA PRO A 148 11.31 10.14 -5.57
C PRO A 148 12.62 10.47 -6.27
N GLN A 149 13.66 10.74 -5.49
CA GLN A 149 14.97 10.91 -6.09
C GLN A 149 15.36 9.54 -6.65
N PRO A 150 15.78 9.46 -7.94
CA PRO A 150 16.44 8.25 -8.39
C PRO A 150 17.55 7.96 -7.39
N ALA A 151 17.83 6.69 -7.13
CA ALA A 151 19.06 6.36 -6.42
C ALA A 151 20.17 7.17 -7.10
N SER A 152 20.88 8.00 -6.33
CA SER A 152 22.22 8.39 -6.75
C SER A 152 22.95 7.09 -7.09
N ARG A 153 24.05 7.11 -7.86
CA ARG A 153 24.88 5.90 -8.00
C ARG A 153 25.51 5.54 -6.65
N ALA A 154 24.69 5.16 -5.67
CA ALA A 154 25.06 4.50 -4.46
C ALA A 154 25.82 3.27 -4.93
N VAL A 155 27.05 3.17 -4.43
CA VAL A 155 27.87 2.00 -4.68
C VAL A 155 27.18 0.87 -3.92
N LEU A 156 26.38 0.09 -4.64
CA LEU A 156 25.80 -1.13 -4.08
C LEU A 156 26.94 -2.07 -3.68
N SER A 157 26.69 -2.88 -2.66
CA SER A 157 27.64 -3.83 -2.10
C SER A 157 27.00 -5.21 -1.94
N GLY A 158 27.84 -6.22 -1.68
CA GLY A 158 27.37 -7.60 -1.49
C GLY A 158 26.64 -8.17 -2.71
N TRP A 159 25.56 -8.91 -2.47
CA TRP A 159 24.78 -9.56 -3.52
C TRP A 159 24.08 -8.57 -4.46
N LEU A 160 23.71 -7.38 -3.96
CA LEU A 160 23.10 -6.34 -4.79
C LEU A 160 24.06 -5.80 -5.85
N ALA A 161 25.34 -5.61 -5.50
CA ALA A 161 26.36 -5.21 -6.46
C ALA A 161 26.59 -6.27 -7.54
N GLN A 162 26.60 -7.54 -7.12
CA GLN A 162 26.74 -8.69 -8.01
C GLN A 162 25.56 -8.75 -8.99
N TRP A 163 24.34 -8.58 -8.50
CA TRP A 163 23.12 -8.61 -9.32
C TRP A 163 23.00 -7.40 -10.25
N GLN A 164 23.46 -6.22 -9.82
CA GLN A 164 23.58 -5.06 -10.70
C GLN A 164 24.58 -5.32 -11.82
N THR A 165 25.74 -5.89 -11.51
CA THR A 165 26.77 -6.23 -12.51
C THR A 165 26.27 -7.29 -13.50
N ALA A 166 25.48 -8.26 -13.01
CA ALA A 166 24.85 -9.29 -13.82
C ALA A 166 23.59 -8.82 -14.58
N GLY A 167 23.19 -7.55 -14.45
CA GLY A 167 21.99 -7.00 -15.11
C GLY A 167 20.65 -7.49 -14.53
N ARG A 168 20.67 -8.20 -13.39
CA ARG A 168 19.45 -8.66 -12.69
C ARG A 168 18.74 -7.51 -11.98
N LEU A 169 19.49 -6.59 -11.38
CA LEU A 169 18.95 -5.37 -10.79
C LEU A 169 18.84 -4.30 -11.87
N THR A 170 17.62 -3.99 -12.27
CA THR A 170 17.33 -3.07 -13.38
C THR A 170 16.95 -1.67 -12.88
N ARG A 171 16.44 -1.56 -11.66
CA ARG A 171 16.07 -0.29 -11.02
C ARG A 171 16.23 -0.39 -9.51
N SER A 172 16.59 0.73 -8.88
CA SER A 172 16.53 0.90 -7.43
C SER A 172 16.23 2.36 -7.07
N HIS A 173 15.74 2.57 -5.85
CA HIS A 173 15.48 3.89 -5.28
C HIS A 173 16.51 4.21 -4.20
N ALA A 174 16.79 5.50 -3.98
CA ALA A 174 17.70 5.93 -2.93
C ALA A 174 17.23 5.40 -1.57
N PRO A 175 18.13 4.93 -0.69
CA PRO A 175 17.75 4.50 0.64
C PRO A 175 17.16 5.66 1.43
N LEU A 176 16.28 5.33 2.36
CA LEU A 176 15.86 6.27 3.39
C LEU A 176 17.00 6.56 4.36
N ARG A 177 16.87 7.67 5.08
CA ARG A 177 17.69 7.90 6.26
C ARG A 177 17.41 6.79 7.29
N PRO A 178 18.41 6.32 8.04
CA PRO A 178 18.23 5.24 9.01
C PRO A 178 17.09 5.50 10.01
N GLU A 179 16.94 6.73 10.47
CA GLU A 179 15.85 7.13 11.38
C GLU A 179 14.47 6.95 10.75
N ASP A 180 14.27 7.41 9.50
CA ASP A 180 13.01 7.30 8.78
C ASP A 180 12.70 5.82 8.47
N ARG A 181 13.72 5.03 8.16
CA ARG A 181 13.58 3.59 7.93
C ARG A 181 13.12 2.87 9.19
N LEU A 182 13.81 3.08 10.33
CA LEU A 182 13.41 2.46 11.60
C LEU A 182 11.96 2.84 11.95
N GLU A 183 11.60 4.11 11.79
CA GLU A 183 10.26 4.60 12.05
C GLU A 183 9.20 3.96 11.13
N ARG A 184 9.55 3.66 9.87
CA ARG A 184 8.67 2.95 8.92
C ARG A 184 8.55 1.46 9.17
N LEU A 185 9.53 0.85 9.84
CA LEU A 185 9.50 -0.57 10.17
C LEU A 185 8.94 -0.83 11.57
N ASP A 186 8.88 0.18 12.44
CA ASP A 186 8.42 0.05 13.84
C ASP A 186 7.01 -0.54 13.99
N TRP A 187 6.12 -0.27 13.02
CA TRP A 187 4.76 -0.83 13.06
C TRP A 187 4.69 -2.30 12.65
N LEU A 188 5.74 -2.86 12.03
CA LEU A 188 5.74 -4.23 11.57
C LEU A 188 5.82 -5.15 12.78
N ASP A 189 4.75 -5.91 12.99
CA ASP A 189 4.74 -6.95 14.01
C ASP A 189 5.48 -8.21 13.50
N ALA A 190 6.64 -8.07 12.87
CA ALA A 190 7.39 -9.21 12.33
C ALA A 190 8.89 -8.95 12.30
N ALA A 191 9.69 -10.01 12.47
CA ALA A 191 11.09 -9.96 12.09
C ALA A 191 11.23 -10.01 10.56
N LEU A 192 12.19 -9.27 10.03
CA LEU A 192 12.53 -9.25 8.62
C LEU A 192 13.83 -10.01 8.36
N PRO A 193 13.99 -10.66 7.19
CA PRO A 193 15.25 -11.28 6.79
C PRO A 193 16.43 -10.30 6.86
N VAL A 194 17.58 -10.78 7.35
CA VAL A 194 18.79 -9.96 7.49
C VAL A 194 19.25 -9.38 6.15
N ASP A 195 19.15 -10.16 5.07
CA ASP A 195 19.55 -9.73 3.73
C ASP A 195 18.55 -8.75 3.08
N TYR A 196 17.27 -8.77 3.48
CA TYR A 196 16.31 -7.72 3.14
C TYR A 196 16.62 -6.41 3.88
N LEU A 197 16.98 -6.47 5.16
CA LEU A 197 17.40 -5.27 5.90
C LEU A 197 18.66 -4.65 5.28
N ALA A 198 19.64 -5.47 4.89
CA ALA A 198 20.83 -5.01 4.15
C ALA A 198 20.50 -4.42 2.77
N LEU A 199 19.39 -4.83 2.14
CA LEU A 199 18.87 -4.17 0.94
C LEU A 199 18.29 -2.80 1.26
N LEU A 200 17.53 -2.68 2.36
CA LEU A 200 16.93 -1.42 2.82
C LEU A 200 17.98 -0.40 3.33
N ASP A 201 19.18 -0.88 3.70
CA ASP A 201 20.34 -0.03 3.99
C ASP A 201 20.87 0.71 2.75
N GLN A 202 20.65 0.13 1.57
CA GLN A 202 21.26 0.58 0.32
C GLN A 202 20.23 1.11 -0.68
N THR A 203 18.95 0.76 -0.50
CA THR A 203 17.87 1.10 -1.43
C THR A 203 16.54 1.28 -0.69
N GLU A 204 15.60 2.04 -1.25
CA GLU A 204 14.18 2.02 -0.83
C GLU A 204 13.37 1.18 -1.82
N GLY A 205 13.75 -0.09 -1.93
CA GLY A 205 13.19 -1.04 -2.90
C GLY A 205 13.97 -1.11 -4.22
N ALA A 206 13.74 -2.19 -4.95
CA ALA A 206 14.45 -2.52 -6.19
C ALA A 206 13.61 -3.36 -7.17
N GLN A 207 13.90 -3.23 -8.46
CA GLN A 207 13.37 -4.11 -9.51
C GLN A 207 14.42 -5.17 -9.87
N LEU A 208 14.08 -6.44 -9.63
CA LEU A 208 14.93 -7.60 -9.84
C LEU A 208 14.23 -8.58 -10.80
N GLY A 209 14.52 -8.48 -12.10
CA GLY A 209 13.75 -9.17 -13.12
C GLY A 209 12.26 -8.79 -13.07
N GLU A 210 11.38 -9.78 -12.95
CA GLU A 210 9.92 -9.62 -12.78
C GLU A 210 9.49 -9.25 -11.35
N TRP A 211 10.40 -9.36 -10.37
CA TRP A 211 10.11 -9.09 -8.98
C TRP A 211 10.37 -7.64 -8.62
N LYS A 212 9.39 -7.01 -7.97
CA LYS A 212 9.53 -5.72 -7.32
C LYS A 212 9.70 -5.93 -5.83
N VAL A 213 10.93 -5.72 -5.33
CA VAL A 213 11.22 -5.72 -3.89
C VAL A 213 10.79 -4.38 -3.31
N LEU A 214 9.97 -4.44 -2.28
CA LEU A 214 9.36 -3.27 -1.66
C LEU A 214 10.38 -2.56 -0.76
N GLY A 215 10.33 -1.23 -0.73
CA GLY A 215 11.03 -0.42 0.27
C GLY A 215 10.25 -0.38 1.59
N ALA A 216 10.85 0.17 2.65
CA ALA A 216 10.20 0.23 3.97
C ALA A 216 8.85 0.97 3.94
N GLY A 217 8.73 2.00 3.11
CA GLY A 217 7.51 2.79 2.94
C GLY A 217 6.47 2.16 2.01
N ALA A 218 6.81 1.06 1.33
CA ALA A 218 5.92 0.36 0.42
C ALA A 218 5.42 -0.98 0.98
N ILE A 219 5.90 -1.40 2.16
CA ILE A 219 5.40 -2.61 2.82
C ILE A 219 3.92 -2.41 3.19
N ARG A 220 3.10 -3.38 2.81
CA ARG A 220 1.68 -3.45 3.10
C ARG A 220 1.30 -4.83 3.64
N THR A 221 0.14 -4.91 4.28
CA THR A 221 -0.36 -6.14 4.90
C THR A 221 -1.46 -6.74 4.04
N VAL A 222 -1.38 -8.05 3.82
CA VAL A 222 -2.47 -8.83 3.21
C VAL A 222 -2.94 -9.88 4.21
N GLU A 223 -4.22 -10.21 4.14
CA GLU A 223 -4.83 -11.27 4.94
C GLU A 223 -5.28 -12.37 3.99
N LEU A 224 -4.82 -13.61 4.21
CA LEU A 224 -5.32 -14.78 3.48
C LEU A 224 -6.61 -15.29 4.15
N GLU A 225 -7.36 -16.18 3.48
CA GLU A 225 -8.63 -16.70 4.05
C GLU A 225 -8.47 -17.46 5.38
N ASP A 226 -7.25 -17.88 5.73
CA ASP A 226 -6.95 -18.47 7.03
C ASP A 226 -6.95 -17.43 8.18
N GLY A 227 -7.17 -16.15 7.86
CA GLY A 227 -7.19 -15.04 8.80
C GLY A 227 -5.80 -14.60 9.25
N VAL A 228 -4.74 -15.11 8.62
CA VAL A 228 -3.36 -14.76 8.95
C VAL A 228 -2.93 -13.54 8.14
N ASN A 229 -2.33 -12.58 8.84
CA ASN A 229 -1.76 -11.39 8.24
C ASN A 229 -0.31 -11.62 7.81
N TYR A 230 0.02 -11.15 6.61
CA TYR A 230 1.36 -11.21 6.01
C TYR A 230 1.80 -9.82 5.58
N HIS A 231 3.04 -9.44 5.88
CA HIS A 231 3.65 -8.20 5.45
C HIS A 231 4.49 -8.45 4.19
N LEU A 232 4.08 -7.87 3.07
CA LEU A 232 4.73 -8.07 1.78
C LEU A 232 6.10 -7.39 1.75
N VAL A 233 7.11 -8.11 1.25
CA VAL A 233 8.46 -7.58 1.04
C VAL A 233 8.87 -7.62 -0.44
N ALA A 234 8.22 -8.44 -1.26
CA ALA A 234 8.35 -8.40 -2.71
C ALA A 234 7.08 -8.88 -3.40
N GLU A 235 6.86 -8.43 -4.64
CA GLU A 235 5.70 -8.81 -5.46
C GLU A 235 6.10 -9.13 -6.90
N SER A 236 5.39 -10.07 -7.51
CA SER A 236 5.47 -10.43 -8.92
C SER A 236 4.05 -10.62 -9.46
N ALA A 237 3.77 -10.02 -10.62
CA ALA A 237 2.47 -10.17 -11.27
C ALA A 237 2.16 -11.61 -11.69
N GLU A 238 3.19 -12.43 -11.91
CA GLU A 238 3.04 -13.80 -12.41
C GLU A 238 3.24 -14.87 -11.32
N ARG A 239 3.93 -14.53 -10.23
CA ARG A 239 4.35 -15.51 -9.20
C ARG A 239 3.82 -15.23 -7.80
N GLY A 240 2.98 -14.21 -7.63
CA GLY A 240 2.44 -13.83 -6.33
C GLY A 240 3.38 -12.92 -5.53
N ALA A 241 3.54 -13.16 -4.23
CA ALA A 241 4.30 -12.26 -3.37
C ALA A 241 5.19 -13.00 -2.37
N LEU A 242 6.31 -12.37 -2.00
CA LEU A 242 7.10 -12.78 -0.85
C LEU A 242 6.70 -11.93 0.35
N ALA A 243 6.48 -12.58 1.49
CA ALA A 243 6.02 -11.91 2.69
C ALA A 243 6.60 -12.53 3.96
N VAL A 244 6.59 -11.78 5.05
CA VAL A 244 6.79 -12.32 6.41
C VAL A 244 5.45 -12.40 7.12
N ARG A 245 5.28 -13.38 8.01
CA ARG A 245 4.03 -13.52 8.78
C ARG A 245 4.00 -12.55 9.96
N ALA A 246 2.86 -11.89 10.18
CA ALA A 246 2.66 -11.08 11.38
C ALA A 246 2.75 -11.95 12.65
N GLY A 247 3.34 -11.39 13.70
CA GLY A 247 3.67 -12.01 14.98
C GLY A 247 4.96 -12.85 15.00
N GLN A 248 5.53 -13.22 13.85
CA GLN A 248 6.74 -14.07 13.80
C GLN A 248 8.03 -13.29 14.03
N ARG A 249 9.02 -13.93 14.66
CA ARG A 249 10.29 -13.30 15.10
C ARG A 249 11.55 -13.95 14.52
N ASP A 250 11.39 -14.93 13.64
CA ASP A 250 12.48 -15.68 12.99
C ASP A 250 12.89 -15.11 11.62
N GLY A 251 12.04 -14.26 11.02
CA GLY A 251 12.29 -13.69 9.69
C GLY A 251 12.06 -14.69 8.56
N GLU A 252 11.26 -15.72 8.78
CA GLU A 252 10.87 -16.67 7.74
C GLU A 252 10.03 -15.99 6.66
N LEU A 253 10.40 -16.23 5.39
CA LEU A 253 9.65 -15.78 4.22
C LEU A 253 8.67 -16.85 3.76
N TYR A 254 7.53 -16.36 3.30
CA TYR A 254 6.48 -17.13 2.68
C TYR A 254 6.27 -16.64 1.26
N LEU A 255 6.13 -17.57 0.32
CA LEU A 255 5.59 -17.31 -1.02
C LEU A 255 4.08 -17.41 -0.94
N LEU A 256 3.40 -16.31 -1.22
CA LEU A 256 1.95 -16.21 -1.25
C LEU A 256 1.46 -16.41 -2.68
N ASP A 257 0.58 -17.38 -2.86
CA ASP A 257 -0.17 -17.57 -4.10
C ASP A 257 -1.57 -16.96 -3.93
N TYR A 258 -1.88 -15.94 -4.74
CA TYR A 258 -3.18 -15.25 -4.67
C TYR A 258 -4.31 -16.03 -5.37
N GLU A 259 -3.99 -16.93 -6.30
CA GLU A 259 -4.99 -17.73 -7.01
C GLU A 259 -5.44 -18.89 -6.14
N ASP A 260 -4.47 -19.58 -5.52
CA ASP A 260 -4.73 -20.73 -4.64
C ASP A 260 -4.95 -20.32 -3.18
N ASN A 261 -4.71 -19.05 -2.83
CA ASN A 261 -4.81 -18.49 -1.48
C ASN A 261 -3.98 -19.32 -0.47
N THR A 262 -2.72 -19.60 -0.85
CA THR A 262 -1.79 -20.40 -0.04
C THR A 262 -0.56 -19.60 0.35
N ALA A 263 0.12 -20.06 1.40
CA ALA A 263 1.41 -19.54 1.86
C ALA A 263 2.39 -20.68 2.08
N GLU A 264 3.47 -20.72 1.30
CA GLU A 264 4.53 -21.73 1.41
C GLU A 264 5.80 -21.11 2.01
N ALA A 265 6.37 -21.70 3.07
CA ALA A 265 7.63 -21.24 3.63
C ALA A 265 8.80 -21.48 2.65
N VAL A 266 9.54 -20.43 2.31
CA VAL A 266 10.67 -20.48 1.36
C VAL A 266 12.04 -20.25 2.01
N GLY A 267 12.08 -20.02 3.32
CA GLY A 267 13.28 -19.86 4.15
C GLY A 267 13.50 -18.42 4.64
N GLY A 268 14.61 -18.17 5.34
CA GLY A 268 14.89 -16.87 5.99
C GLY A 268 15.79 -15.90 5.22
N SER A 269 15.96 -16.10 3.91
CA SER A 269 16.83 -15.24 3.06
C SER A 269 16.07 -14.81 1.81
N LEU A 270 15.91 -13.49 1.65
CA LEU A 270 15.31 -12.90 0.46
C LEU A 270 16.13 -13.20 -0.79
N GLN A 271 17.47 -13.10 -0.70
CA GLN A 271 18.36 -13.39 -1.81
C GLN A 271 18.14 -14.83 -2.29
N GLN A 272 18.21 -15.81 -1.40
CA GLN A 272 18.06 -17.22 -1.77
C GLN A 272 16.66 -17.53 -2.31
N ALA A 273 15.62 -16.93 -1.74
CA ALA A 273 14.26 -17.08 -2.24
C ALA A 273 14.16 -16.57 -3.69
N LEU A 274 14.65 -15.35 -3.96
CA LEU A 274 14.66 -14.76 -5.29
C LEU A 274 15.57 -15.51 -6.28
N GLU A 275 16.69 -16.08 -5.85
CA GLU A 275 17.55 -16.91 -6.70
C GLU A 275 16.85 -18.16 -7.23
N ARG A 276 15.96 -18.76 -6.43
CA ARG A 276 15.15 -19.91 -6.84
C ARG A 276 14.00 -19.53 -7.76
N LEU A 277 13.46 -18.33 -7.59
CA LEU A 277 12.27 -17.85 -8.29
C LEU A 277 12.60 -17.16 -9.62
N LEU A 278 13.78 -16.56 -9.73
CA LEU A 278 14.25 -15.93 -10.96
C LEU A 278 14.85 -16.97 -11.92
N PRO A 279 14.72 -16.77 -13.24
CA PRO A 279 15.44 -17.60 -14.20
C PRO A 279 16.96 -17.52 -14.00
N PRO A 280 17.71 -18.57 -14.39
CA PRO A 280 19.17 -18.54 -14.36
C PRO A 280 19.71 -17.36 -15.18
N ALA A 281 20.83 -16.78 -14.72
CA ALA A 281 21.46 -15.60 -15.31
C ALA A 281 22.10 -15.95 -16.67
#